data_AF-A0A7W1LSK6-F1
#
_entry.id   AF-A0A7W1LSK6-F1
#
_cell.length_a   1.000
_cell.length_b   1.000
_cell.length_c   1.000
_cell.angle_alpha   90.00
_cell.angle_beta   90.00
_cell.angle_gamma   90.00
#
_symmetry.space_group_name_H-M   'P 1'
#
loop_
_entity.id
_entity.type
_entity.pdbx_description
1 polymer ?
#
loop_
_entity_poly.entity_id
_entity_poly.type
_entity_poly.pdbx_seq_one_letter_code
_entity_poly.pdbx_strand_id
1 'polypeptide(L)'
;VYAVADICSHAHVSLSGGEVWCDEREIECPQHGSTFDLTTGEALTLPATQPVAVYPAKVVDGQIVVTVADDAATGNTAPSGTVTS
;
A
#
# COMPACT_ATOMS: atom_id res chain seq x y z
N VAL A 1 11.60 -1.73 -5.57
CA VAL A 1 10.69 -0.71 -5.00
C VAL A 1 9.28 -1.23 -5.13
N TYR A 2 8.47 -1.06 -4.09
CA TYR A 2 7.08 -1.48 -4.04
C TYR A 2 6.23 -0.27 -3.66
N ALA A 3 4.97 -0.27 -4.08
CA ALA A 3 4.00 0.74 -3.71
C ALA A 3 2.64 0.07 -3.52
N VAL A 4 2.03 0.29 -2.36
CA VAL A 4 0.71 -0.25 -2.00
C VAL A 4 -0.17 0.88 -1.47
N ALA A 5 -1.49 0.66 -1.43
CA ALA A 5 -2.41 1.63 -0.85
C ALA A 5 -2.10 1.84 0.64
N ASP A 6 -2.15 3.09 1.08
CA ASP A 6 -1.79 3.43 2.46
C ASP A 6 -2.87 3.04 3.48
N ILE A 7 -4.13 2.86 3.06
CA ILE A 7 -5.20 2.52 4.00
C ILE A 7 -5.31 1.01 4.14
N CYS A 8 -5.16 0.53 5.37
CA CYS A 8 -5.39 -0.86 5.74
C CYS A 8 -6.81 -1.30 5.30
N SER A 9 -6.92 -2.45 4.65
CA SER A 9 -8.22 -2.95 4.18
C SER A 9 -9.16 -3.40 5.30
N HIS A 10 -8.64 -3.62 6.51
CA HIS A 10 -9.43 -3.96 7.69
C HIS A 10 -10.17 -2.74 8.28
N ALA A 11 -9.48 -1.61 8.41
CA ALA A 11 -9.98 -0.41 9.06
C ALA A 11 -9.24 0.82 8.52
N HIS A 12 -9.79 2.02 8.73
CA HIS A 12 -9.22 3.28 8.22
C HIS A 12 -7.95 3.71 8.98
N VAL A 13 -6.88 2.93 8.84
CA VAL A 13 -5.57 3.08 9.49
C VAL A 13 -4.50 3.17 8.42
N SER A 14 -3.57 4.11 8.57
CA SER A 14 -2.43 4.29 7.67
C SER A 14 -1.38 3.20 7.90
N LEU A 15 -1.03 2.48 6.83
CA LEU A 15 0.00 1.44 6.79
C LEU A 15 1.41 2.03 6.79
N SER A 16 1.60 3.26 6.30
CA SER A 16 2.90 3.94 6.35
C SER A 16 3.40 4.21 7.78
N GLY A 17 2.51 4.15 8.78
CA GLY A 17 2.89 4.15 10.20
C GLY A 17 3.33 2.78 10.74
N GLY A 18 3.31 1.74 9.91
CA GLY A 18 3.64 0.37 10.24
C GLY A 18 5.12 0.01 10.07
N GLU A 19 5.44 -1.25 10.29
CA GLU A 19 6.79 -1.80 10.07
C GLU A 19 6.86 -2.55 8.73
N VAL A 20 7.97 -2.38 8.01
CA VAL A 20 8.25 -3.10 6.78
C VAL A 20 9.20 -4.25 7.07
N TRP A 21 8.76 -5.47 6.80
CA TRP A 21 9.56 -6.69 6.95
C TRP A 21 10.19 -7.02 5.60
N CYS A 22 11.44 -6.60 5.41
CA CYS A 22 12.11 -6.62 4.10
C CYS A 22 12.38 -8.03 3.57
N ASP A 23 12.66 -8.99 4.44
CA ASP A 23 13.02 -10.36 4.05
C ASP A 23 11.77 -11.12 3.53
N GLU A 24 10.62 -10.89 4.15
CA GLU A 24 9.32 -11.43 3.80
C GLU A 24 8.60 -10.63 2.71
N ARG A 25 8.98 -9.35 2.52
CA ARG A 25 8.31 -8.37 1.67
C ARG A 25 6.89 -8.06 2.15
N GLU A 26 6.76 -7.82 3.44
CA GLU A 26 5.49 -7.52 4.08
C GLU A 26 5.48 -6.12 4.70
N ILE A 27 4.29 -5.55 4.84
CA ILE A 27 4.04 -4.39 5.71
C ILE A 27 3.01 -4.73 6.78
N GLU A 28 3.35 -4.50 8.03
CA GLU A 28 2.48 -4.74 9.18
C GLU A 28 1.66 -3.48 9.51
N CYS A 29 0.35 -3.63 9.65
CA CYS A 29 -0.53 -2.57 10.15
C CYS A 29 -0.25 -2.26 11.62
N PRO A 30 0.07 -1.01 12.00
CA PRO A 30 0.52 -0.66 13.34
C PRO A 30 -0.56 -0.82 14.43
N GLN A 31 -1.84 -0.92 14.05
CA GLN A 31 -2.94 -0.95 15.00
C GLN A 31 -3.28 -2.36 15.49
N HIS A 32 -3.36 -3.34 14.58
CA HIS A 32 -3.86 -4.69 14.89
C HIS A 32 -2.99 -5.82 14.34
N GLY A 33 -1.84 -5.51 13.73
CA GLY A 33 -0.84 -6.50 13.31
C GLY A 33 -1.15 -7.27 12.04
N SER A 34 -2.17 -6.88 11.27
CA SER A 34 -2.39 -7.48 9.94
C SER A 34 -1.24 -7.14 9.00
N THR A 35 -0.68 -8.14 8.33
CA THR A 35 0.39 -7.97 7.35
C THR A 35 -0.15 -8.10 5.92
N PHE A 36 0.51 -7.39 5.02
CA PHE A 36 0.19 -7.38 3.59
C PHE A 36 1.43 -7.65 2.76
N ASP A 37 1.31 -8.53 1.78
CA ASP A 37 2.37 -8.79 0.80
C ASP A 37 2.60 -7.53 -0.08
N LEU A 38 3.82 -7.01 -0.13
CA LEU A 38 4.18 -5.79 -0.89
C LEU A 38 4.19 -5.98 -2.41
N THR A 39 4.15 -7.22 -2.89
CA THR A 39 4.16 -7.58 -4.31
C THR A 39 2.76 -7.80 -4.86
N THR A 40 1.85 -8.39 -4.07
CA THR A 40 0.49 -8.76 -4.49
C THR A 40 -0.61 -7.95 -3.79
N GLY A 41 -0.31 -7.36 -2.63
CA GLY A 41 -1.26 -6.67 -1.77
C GLY A 41 -2.12 -7.62 -0.93
N GLU A 42 -1.92 -8.94 -1.03
CA GLU A 42 -2.68 -9.95 -0.30
C GLU A 42 -2.56 -9.73 1.22
N ALA A 43 -3.67 -9.85 1.94
CA ALA A 43 -3.67 -9.87 3.39
C ALA A 43 -3.22 -11.26 3.87
N LEU A 44 -2.12 -11.31 4.62
CA LEU A 44 -1.48 -12.55 5.06
C LEU A 44 -1.87 -12.95 6.48
N THR A 45 -2.24 -11.98 7.31
CA THR A 45 -2.68 -12.22 8.69
C THR A 45 -3.96 -11.45 9.04
N LEU A 46 -4.79 -12.07 9.88
CA LEU A 46 -6.01 -11.47 10.42
C LEU A 46 -5.69 -10.26 11.31
N PRO A 47 -6.63 -9.31 11.53
CA PRO A 47 -8.03 -9.29 11.07
C PRO A 47 -8.27 -8.88 9.61
N ALA A 48 -7.27 -8.41 8.85
CA ALA A 48 -7.46 -8.12 7.44
C ALA A 48 -7.78 -9.40 6.65
N THR A 49 -8.71 -9.28 5.71
CA THR A 49 -9.15 -10.39 4.85
C THR A 49 -9.26 -10.00 3.38
N GLN A 50 -9.10 -8.70 3.08
CA GLN A 50 -9.14 -8.16 1.73
C GLN A 50 -7.75 -7.63 1.37
N PRO A 51 -7.33 -7.74 0.10
CA PRO A 51 -6.05 -7.18 -0.32
C PRO A 51 -6.09 -5.64 -0.28
N VAL A 52 -4.91 -5.03 -0.23
CA VAL A 52 -4.70 -3.62 -0.57
C VAL A 52 -4.31 -3.48 -2.04
N ALA A 53 -4.56 -2.32 -2.65
CA ALA A 53 -4.14 -2.09 -4.04
C ALA A 53 -2.61 -2.04 -4.12
N VAL A 54 -2.05 -2.59 -5.21
CA VAL A 54 -0.63 -2.49 -5.56
C VAL A 54 -0.48 -1.58 -6.77
N TYR A 55 0.51 -0.69 -6.72
CA TYR A 55 0.79 0.25 -7.80
C TYR A 55 2.14 -0.09 -8.45
N PRO A 56 2.21 -0.17 -9.79
CA PRO A 56 3.48 -0.33 -10.47
C PRO A 56 4.44 0.80 -10.08
N ALA A 57 5.61 0.43 -9.59
CA ALA A 57 6.65 1.37 -9.17
C ALA A 57 8.00 1.00 -9.78
N LYS A 58 8.77 2.01 -10.18
CA LYS A 58 10.12 1.83 -10.74
C LYS A 58 11.04 2.99 -10.35
N VAL A 59 12.34 2.74 -10.39
CA VAL A 59 13.37 3.78 -10.23
C VAL A 59 13.82 4.23 -11.61
N VAL A 60 13.72 5.53 -11.89
CA VAL A 60 14.15 6.17 -13.14
C VAL A 60 15.02 7.35 -12.78
N ASP A 61 16.29 7.35 -13.22
CA ASP A 61 17.25 8.44 -12.96
C ASP A 61 17.35 8.86 -11.48
N GLY A 62 17.30 7.88 -10.57
CA GLY A 62 17.35 8.11 -9.13
C GLY A 62 16.03 8.54 -8.48
N GLN A 63 14.96 8.72 -9.26
CA GLN A 63 13.62 9.06 -8.76
C GLN A 63 12.71 7.84 -8.72
N ILE A 64 11.82 7.78 -7.73
CA ILE A 64 10.77 6.76 -7.65
C ILE A 64 9.56 7.25 -8.43
N VAL A 65 9.15 6.49 -9.45
CA VAL A 65 7.96 6.76 -10.27
C VAL A 65 6.92 5.69 -9.97
N VAL A 66 5.73 6.12 -9.55
CA VAL A 66 4.57 5.26 -9.29
C VAL A 66 3.51 5.53 -10.35
N THR A 67 2.96 4.48 -10.95
CA THR A 67 1.82 4.58 -11.87
C THR A 67 0.53 4.40 -11.10
N VAL A 68 -0.26 5.47 -11.02
CA VAL A 68 -1.63 5.46 -10.50
C VAL A 68 -2.60 5.50 -11.68
N ALA A 69 -3.68 4.71 -11.63
CA ALA A 69 -4.76 4.85 -12.60
C ALA A 69 -5.57 6.09 -12.26
N ASP A 70 -6.07 6.81 -13.27
CA ASP A 70 -6.97 7.94 -13.04
C ASP A 70 -8.31 7.43 -12.47
N ASP A 71 -8.68 7.89 -11.27
CA ASP A 71 -9.83 7.46 -10.47
C ASP A 71 -11.22 7.81 -11.05
N ALA A 72 -11.36 8.07 -12.36
CA ALA A 72 -12.66 8.36 -12.97
C ALA A 72 -13.56 7.11 -13.15
N ALA A 73 -13.05 5.89 -12.97
CA ALA A 73 -13.77 4.67 -13.35
C ALA A 73 -14.02 3.64 -12.22
N THR A 74 -13.40 3.78 -11.04
CA THR A 74 -13.62 2.84 -9.92
C THR A 74 -13.75 3.65 -8.65
N GLY A 75 -14.97 3.74 -8.09
CA GLY A 75 -15.32 4.59 -6.94
C GLY A 75 -14.69 4.19 -5.61
N ASN A 76 -13.36 4.06 -5.55
CA ASN A 76 -12.58 3.90 -4.35
C ASN A 76 -11.74 5.17 -4.14
N THR A 77 -12.19 6.04 -3.25
CA THR A 77 -11.62 7.37 -3.04
C THR A 77 -10.24 7.28 -2.40
N ALA A 78 -9.16 7.44 -3.18
CA ALA A 78 -7.88 7.89 -2.64
C ALA A 78 -7.97 9.40 -2.32
N PRO A 79 -7.40 9.89 -1.21
CA PRO A 79 -7.37 11.33 -0.95
C PRO A 79 -6.42 12.01 -1.94
N SER A 80 -6.99 12.89 -2.75
CA SER A 80 -6.26 13.80 -3.64
C SER A 80 -5.25 14.63 -2.84
N GLY A 81 -3.96 14.36 -3.03
CA GLY A 81 -2.87 15.17 -2.49
C GLY A 81 -1.60 14.97 -3.31
N THR A 82 -1.03 16.06 -3.82
CA THR A 82 0.29 16.06 -4.46
C THR A 82 1.35 15.76 -3.41
N VAL A 83 1.96 14.58 -3.44
CA VAL A 83 3.19 14.31 -2.69
C VAL A 83 4.36 14.83 -3.53
N THR A 84 4.78 16.06 -3.24
CA THR A 84 6.06 16.60 -3.72
C THR A 84 7.14 16.19 -2.71
N SER A 85 8.17 15.49 -3.16
CA SER A 85 9.44 15.31 -2.41
C SER A 85 10.35 16.53 -2.57
#